data_AF-A0A258BH23-F1
#
_entry.id   AF-A0A258BH23-F1
#
_cell.length_a   1.000
_cell.length_b   1.000
_cell.length_c   1.000
_cell.angle_alpha   90.00
_cell.angle_beta   90.00
_cell.angle_gamma   90.00
#
_symmetry.space_group_name_H-M   'P 1'
#
loop_
_entity.id
_entity.type
_entity.pdbx_description
1 polymer ?
#
loop_
_entity_poly.entity_id
_entity_poly.type
_entity_poly.pdbx_seq_one_letter_code
_entity_poly.pdbx_strand_id
1 'polypeptide(L)' 'MSAGTVLVLEDSRTQAQLISKMMEKLGWSTLLCFNHDSVFEALQHRTVDLLLLDVYINTSNTLML' A
#
# COMPACT_ATOMS: atom_id res chain seq x y z
N MET A 1 16.52 7.50 11.33
CA MET A 1 15.65 6.39 11.75
C MET A 1 14.52 6.27 10.74
N SER A 2 14.17 5.06 10.31
CA SER A 2 12.99 4.85 9.45
C SER A 2 11.73 5.11 10.28
N ALA A 3 10.73 5.76 9.70
CA ALA A 3 9.44 6.01 10.35
C ALA A 3 8.59 4.73 10.47
N GLY A 4 8.93 3.69 9.71
CA GLY A 4 8.22 2.42 9.64
C GLY A 4 8.05 1.94 8.20
N THR A 5 7.24 0.90 8.03
CA THR A 5 6.82 0.39 6.72
C THR A 5 5.35 0.72 6.47
N VAL A 6 5.08 1.40 5.36
CA VAL A 6 3.72 1.64 4.86
C VAL A 6 3.42 0.71 3.69
N LEU A 7 2.28 0.01 3.77
CA LEU A 7 1.72 -0.72 2.65
C LEU A 7 0.71 0.18 1.93
N VAL A 8 0.80 0.26 0.61
CA VAL A 8 -0.11 1.02 -0.25
C VAL A 8 -0.83 0.05 -1.19
N LEU A 9 -2.15 -0.05 -1.06
CA LEU A 9 -3.03 -0.73 -2.01
C LEU A 9 -3.62 0.32 -2.97
N GLU A 10 -3.21 0.26 -4.23
CA GLU A 10 -3.60 1.21 -5.28
C GLU A 10 -3.39 0.54 -6.65
N ASP A 11 -4.41 0.52 -7.51
CA ASP A 11 -4.34 -0.20 -8.79
C ASP A 11 -3.66 0.64 -9.89
N SER A 12 -3.68 1.96 -9.79
CA SER A 12 -2.94 2.84 -10.68
C SER A 12 -1.46 2.90 -10.29
N ARG A 13 -0.61 2.29 -11.12
CA ARG A 13 0.86 2.30 -10.94
C ARG A 13 1.43 3.70 -10.77
N THR A 14 0.88 4.68 -11.50
CA THR A 14 1.33 6.07 -11.43
C THR A 14 1.01 6.69 -10.07
N GLN A 15 -0.20 6.46 -9.55
CA GLN A 15 -0.62 6.97 -8.23
C GLN A 15 0.17 6.28 -7.12
N ALA A 16 0.33 4.96 -7.19
CA ALA A 16 1.10 4.18 -6.22
C ALA A 16 2.56 4.68 -6.12
N GLN A 17 3.20 4.95 -7.27
CA GLN A 17 4.55 5.50 -7.29
C GLN A 17 4.63 6.93 -6.75
N LEU A 18 3.62 7.76 -7.00
CA LEU A 18 3.55 9.11 -6.44
C LEU A 18 3.45 9.04 -4.91
N ILE A 19 2.55 8.21 -4.38
CA ILE A 19 2.38 7.97 -2.94
C ILE A 19 3.70 7.44 -2.35
N SER A 20 4.35 6.47 -3.01
CA SER A 20 5.65 5.93 -2.56
C SER A 20 6.67 7.04 -2.36
N LYS A 21 6.86 7.90 -3.37
CA LYS A 21 7.80 9.01 -3.31
C LYS A 21 7.46 10.02 -2.22
N MET A 22 6.17 10.24 -1.94
CA MET A 22 5.73 11.12 -0.85
C MET A 22 6.07 10.51 0.52
N MET A 23 5.81 9.22 0.70
CA MET A 23 6.10 8.51 1.96
C MET A 23 7.61 8.37 2.20
N GLU A 24 8.38 8.03 1.16
CA GLU A 24 9.85 7.95 1.22
C GLU A 24 10.48 9.30 1.63
N LYS A 25 9.96 10.42 1.11
CA LYS A 25 10.39 11.78 1.53
C LYS A 25 10.11 12.06 3.01
N LEU A 26 9.11 11.42 3.59
CA LEU A 26 8.77 11.48 5.01
C LEU A 26 9.55 10.45 5.85
N GLY A 27 10.46 9.68 5.25
CA GLY A 27 11.31 8.71 5.94
C GLY A 27 10.70 7.32 6.12
N TRP A 28 9.62 7.00 5.42
CA TRP A 28 9.00 5.67 5.43
C TRP A 28 9.60 4.74 4.38
N SER A 29 9.58 3.45 4.64
CA SER A 29 9.73 2.42 3.60
C SER A 29 8.36 2.04 3.07
N THR A 30 8.26 1.79 1.77
CA THR A 30 6.99 1.55 1.08
C THR A 30 6.91 0.14 0.52
N LEU A 31 5.74 -0.47 0.63
CA LEU A 31 5.37 -1.72 -0.01
C LEU A 31 4.15 -1.48 -0.90
N LEU A 32 4.33 -1.58 -2.22
CA LEU A 32 3.25 -1.33 -3.17
C LEU A 32 2.53 -2.62 -3.54
N CYS A 33 1.22 -2.61 -3.37
CA CYS A 33 0.29 -3.69 -3.72
C CYS A 33 -0.74 -3.14 -4.71
N PHE A 34 -1.09 -3.92 -5.72
CA PHE A 34 -1.97 -3.48 -6.82
C PHE A 34 -3.31 -4.24 -6.84
N ASN A 35 -3.49 -5.17 -5.90
CA ASN A 35 -4.69 -5.98 -5.73
C ASN A 35 -4.72 -6.58 -4.32
N HIS A 36 -5.88 -7.10 -3.92
CA HIS A 36 -6.11 -7.70 -2.60
C HIS A 36 -5.17 -8.88 -2.31
N ASP A 37 -4.96 -9.77 -3.28
CA ASP A 37 -4.10 -10.96 -3.10
C ASP A 37 -2.68 -10.57 -2.66
N SER A 38 -2.11 -9.56 -3.32
CA SER A 38 -0.77 -9.05 -2.99
C SER A 38 -0.70 -8.39 -1.60
N VAL A 39 -1.81 -7.83 -1.10
CA VAL A 39 -1.90 -7.31 0.27
C VAL A 39 -1.93 -8.45 1.27
N PHE A 40 -2.77 -9.46 1.04
CA PHE A 40 -2.85 -10.61 1.93
C PHE A 40 -1.52 -11.37 2.03
N GLU A 41 -0.88 -11.63 0.89
CA GLU A 41 0.46 -12.24 0.86
C GLU A 41 1.49 -11.39 1.62
N ALA A 42 1.49 -10.08 1.40
CA ALA A 42 2.40 -9.17 2.10
C ALA A 42 2.20 -9.20 3.62
N LEU A 43 0.96 -9.13 4.10
CA LEU A 43 0.64 -9.10 5.53
C LEU A 43 0.91 -10.42 6.25
N GLN A 44 0.91 -11.55 5.53
CA GLN A 44 1.31 -12.84 6.10
C GLN A 44 2.81 -12.94 6.38
N HIS A 45 3.63 -12.21 5.62
CA HIS A 45 5.09 -12.32 5.67
C HIS A 45 5.80 -11.09 6.24
N ARG A 46 5.11 -9.96 6.38
CA ARG A 46 5.68 -8.68 6.79
C ARG A 46 4.78 -7.98 7.78
N THR A 47 5.39 -7.43 8.83
CA THR A 47 4.75 -6.44 9.69
C THR A 47 4.77 -5.08 9.01
N VAL A 48 3.63 -4.40 8.99
CA VAL A 48 3.50 -3.04 8.47
C VAL A 48 2.95 -2.15 9.57
N ASP A 49 3.41 -0.91 9.61
CA ASP A 49 3.07 0.07 10.65
C ASP A 49 1.91 0.97 10.21
N LEU A 50 1.68 1.08 8.90
CA LEU A 50 0.61 1.85 8.28
C LEU A 50 0.07 1.13 7.04
N LEU A 51 -1.24 1.17 6.85
CA LEU A 51 -1.93 0.66 5.67
C LEU A 51 -2.68 1.82 4.99
N LEU A 52 -2.33 2.11 3.74
CA LEU A 52 -3.03 3.06 2.88
C LEU A 52 -3.81 2.26 1.83
N LEU A 53 -5.14 2.39 1.85
CA LEU A 53 -6.04 1.65 0.98
C LEU A 53 -6.77 2.61 0.06
N ASP A 54 -6.70 2.37 -1.25
CA ASP A 54 -7.72 2.91 -2.15
C ASP A 54 -9.08 2.27 -1.79
N VAL A 55 -10.13 3.09 -1.83
CA VAL A 55 -11.51 2.67 -1.61
C VAL A 55 -11.96 1.72 -2.71
N TYR A 56 -11.50 1.94 -3.94
CA TYR A 56 -11.82 1.08 -5.07
C TYR A 56 -10.54 0.53 -5.69
N ILE A 57 -10.51 -0.77 -5.89
CA ILE A 57 -9.47 -1.45 -6.67
C ILE A 57 -10.18 -2.11 -7.84
N ASN A 58 -9.86 -1.66 -9.05
CA ASN A 58 -10.60 -1.97 -10.26
C ASN A 58 -12.10 -1.59 -10.13
N THR A 59 -13.01 -2.55 -10.03
CA THR A 59 -14.46 -2.31 -9.87
C THR A 59 -14.99 -2.69 -8.48
N SER A 60 -14.13 -3.11 -7.57
CA SER A 60 -14.52 -3.64 -6.26
C SER A 60 -14.17 -2.66 -5.15
N ASN A 61 -15.07 -2.50 -4.19
CA ASN A 61 -14.80 -1.72 -3.00
C ASN A 61 -13.94 -2.53 -2.03
N THR A 62 -12.80 -1.98 -1.63
CA THR A 62 -11.80 -2.66 -0.77
C THR A 62 -12.35 -3.07 0.59
N LEU A 63 -13.40 -2.40 1.10
CA LEU A 63 -14.00 -2.70 2.40
C LEU A 63 -15.16 -3.70 2.32
N MET A 64 -15.60 -4.08 1.12
CA MET A 64 -16.74 -4.99 0.90
C MET A 64 -16.31 -6.40 0.46
N LEU A 65 -15.13 -6.85 0.91
CA LEU A 65 -14.60 -8.20 0.67
C LEU A 65 -15.65 -9.29 0.92
#